data_AF-A0AAJ0M444-F1
#
_entry.id   AF-A0AAJ0M444-F1
#
_cell.length_a   1.000
_cell.length_b   1.000
_cell.length_c   1.000
_cell.angle_alpha   90.00
_cell.angle_beta   90.00
_cell.angle_gamma   90.00
#
_symmetry.space_group_name_H-M   'P 1'
#
loop_
_entity.id
_entity.type
_entity.pdbx_description
1 polymer ?
#
loop_
_entity_poly.entity_id
_entity_poly.type
_entity_poly.pdbx_seq_one_letter_code
_entity_poly.pdbx_strand_id
1 'polypeptide(L)'
;MRNFSAGSVGLKAVTVSAVLLIVLAHKSSASRTGVFPHPSSRTCRVLPGDTDWPSHAEWARLNETVGGRLIATVPLASACHDPTYDEEVNYPRLRALKAKYDPKGLFYARTAVGSEAWAEDSEQRLCKI
;
A
#
# COMPACT_ATOMS: atom_id res chain seq x y z
N MET A 1 -30.54 -8.85 87.97
CA MET A 1 -31.10 -10.11 87.46
C MET A 1 -31.63 -9.86 86.05
N ARG A 2 -31.31 -10.79 85.13
CA ARG A 2 -32.00 -11.11 83.87
C ARG A 2 -31.92 -10.13 82.69
N ASN A 3 -31.16 -10.61 81.70
CA ASN A 3 -31.35 -10.57 80.24
C ASN A 3 -32.70 -10.03 79.72
N PHE A 4 -32.63 -9.30 78.59
CA PHE A 4 -33.26 -9.71 77.33
C PHE A 4 -32.56 -9.02 76.13
N SER A 5 -32.53 -9.76 75.02
CA SER A 5 -31.97 -9.45 73.70
C SER A 5 -32.83 -8.49 72.89
N ALA A 6 -32.22 -7.69 72.01
CA ALA A 6 -32.66 -7.47 70.62
C ALA A 6 -31.59 -6.68 69.85
N GLY A 7 -31.42 -7.01 68.56
CA GLY A 7 -30.28 -6.64 67.73
C GLY A 7 -30.41 -5.30 67.00
N SER A 8 -29.39 -5.00 66.19
CA SER A 8 -29.51 -4.19 64.97
C SER A 8 -28.28 -4.38 64.08
N VAL A 9 -28.58 -4.43 62.79
CA VAL A 9 -27.73 -4.57 61.61
C VAL A 9 -26.68 -3.47 61.47
N GLY A 10 -25.52 -3.80 60.89
CA GLY A 10 -24.53 -2.78 60.51
C GLY A 10 -23.35 -3.32 59.72
N LEU A 11 -23.40 -3.08 58.40
CA LEU A 11 -22.30 -2.88 57.46
C LEU A 11 -21.21 -3.95 57.28
N LYS A 12 -21.21 -4.55 56.09
CA LYS A 12 -20.14 -5.38 55.54
C LYS A 12 -18.95 -4.49 55.14
N ALA A 13 -17.78 -4.80 55.66
CA ALA A 13 -16.49 -4.45 55.06
C ALA A 13 -15.63 -5.72 55.12
N VAL A 14 -15.60 -6.47 54.01
CA VAL A 14 -14.72 -7.64 53.88
C VAL A 14 -13.34 -7.11 53.56
N THR A 15 -12.47 -7.16 54.57
CA THR A 15 -11.04 -6.85 54.48
C THR A 15 -10.31 -7.94 53.71
N VAL A 16 -9.42 -7.48 52.83
CA VAL A 16 -8.50 -8.26 51.98
C VAL A 16 -7.60 -9.13 52.86
N SER A 17 -7.52 -10.43 52.57
CA SER A 17 -6.53 -11.30 53.21
C SER A 17 -5.72 -12.06 52.15
N ALA A 18 -4.42 -11.78 52.22
CA ALA A 18 -3.23 -12.57 51.90
C ALA A 18 -3.36 -13.83 51.05
N VAL A 19 -2.36 -14.06 50.18
CA VAL A 19 -1.50 -15.25 50.24
C VAL A 19 -0.37 -15.17 49.17
N LEU A 20 0.84 -15.42 49.66
CA LEU A 20 2.02 -15.99 48.98
C LEU A 20 2.96 -15.11 48.15
N LEU A 21 4.09 -14.81 48.81
CA LEU A 21 5.42 -14.64 48.25
C LEU A 21 5.76 -15.75 47.24
N ILE A 22 5.72 -15.44 45.95
CA ILE A 22 6.44 -16.21 44.91
C ILE A 22 7.26 -15.21 44.10
N VAL A 23 8.55 -15.20 44.43
CA VAL A 23 9.71 -14.92 43.57
C VAL A 23 9.47 -14.00 42.37
N LEU A 24 10.08 -12.82 42.45
CA LEU A 24 10.41 -11.94 41.33
C LEU A 24 11.27 -12.69 40.29
N ALA A 25 10.66 -13.54 39.48
CA ALA A 25 11.23 -13.96 38.22
C ALA A 25 10.60 -13.08 37.14
N HIS A 26 11.15 -11.88 36.97
CA HIS A 26 11.09 -11.22 35.68
C HIS A 26 11.74 -12.21 34.71
N LYS A 27 10.94 -13.00 34.00
CA LYS A 27 11.37 -13.58 32.76
C LYS A 27 11.59 -12.39 31.84
N SER A 28 12.78 -11.80 31.90
CA SER A 28 13.31 -11.03 30.80
C SER A 28 13.25 -11.99 29.63
N SER A 29 12.23 -11.84 28.79
CA SER A 29 12.31 -12.31 27.43
C SER A 29 13.54 -11.63 26.88
N ALA A 30 14.65 -12.34 26.84
CA ALA A 30 15.74 -11.97 25.98
C ALA A 30 15.16 -12.08 24.58
N SER A 31 14.51 -11.01 24.11
CA SER A 31 14.36 -10.75 22.70
C SER A 31 15.78 -10.84 22.17
N ARG A 32 16.10 -11.97 21.54
CA ARG A 32 17.14 -11.98 20.55
C ARG A 32 16.64 -11.02 19.50
N THR A 33 16.94 -9.74 19.69
CA THR A 33 17.19 -8.86 18.56
C THR A 33 18.38 -9.52 17.87
N GLY A 34 18.07 -10.50 17.02
CA GLY A 34 18.91 -10.82 15.89
C GLY A 34 18.91 -9.57 15.04
N VAL A 35 19.63 -8.53 15.49
CA VAL A 35 20.32 -7.64 14.58
C VAL A 35 21.32 -8.58 13.94
N PHE A 36 20.88 -9.28 12.90
CA PHE A 36 21.81 -9.80 11.93
C PHE A 36 22.57 -8.56 11.46
N PRO A 37 23.88 -8.43 11.73
CA PRO A 37 24.64 -7.36 11.13
C PRO A 37 24.42 -7.50 9.63
N HIS A 38 23.64 -6.56 9.09
CA HIS A 38 23.46 -6.46 7.66
C HIS A 38 24.87 -6.23 7.13
N PRO A 39 25.42 -7.12 6.28
CA PRO A 39 26.74 -6.90 5.73
C PRO A 39 26.74 -5.48 5.15
N SER A 40 27.62 -4.64 5.68
CA SER A 40 27.83 -3.29 5.20
C SER A 40 28.32 -3.38 3.76
N SER A 41 27.38 -3.31 2.82
CA SER A 41 27.52 -2.93 1.40
C SER A 41 26.49 -3.64 0.50
N ARG A 42 25.20 -3.62 0.86
CA ARG A 42 24.21 -3.72 -0.23
C ARG A 42 24.32 -2.42 -1.03
N THR A 43 24.85 -2.52 -2.25
CA THR A 43 24.80 -1.42 -3.22
C THR A 43 23.34 -1.27 -3.64
N CYS A 44 22.60 -0.43 -2.92
CA CYS A 44 21.22 -0.09 -3.25
C CYS A 44 21.21 0.91 -4.42
N ARG A 45 20.16 0.86 -5.24
CA ARG A 45 19.91 1.93 -6.21
C ARG A 45 19.21 3.09 -5.50
N VAL A 46 19.59 4.31 -5.86
CA VAL A 46 18.88 5.52 -5.43
C VAL A 46 17.48 5.57 -6.05
N LEU A 47 16.51 6.06 -5.30
CA LEU A 47 15.12 6.25 -5.71
C LEU A 47 14.76 7.74 -5.71
N PRO A 48 13.73 8.16 -6.46
CA PRO A 48 13.22 9.53 -6.39
C PRO A 48 12.88 9.90 -4.93
N GLY A 49 13.50 10.97 -4.44
CA GLY A 49 13.36 11.45 -3.06
C GLY A 49 14.58 11.22 -2.16
N ASP A 50 15.50 10.34 -2.55
CA ASP A 50 16.76 10.15 -1.84
C ASP A 50 17.67 11.38 -2.01
N THR A 51 18.53 11.65 -1.02
CA THR A 51 19.51 12.77 -1.09
C THR A 51 20.46 12.66 -2.27
N ASP A 52 20.77 11.43 -2.68
CA ASP A 52 21.70 11.11 -3.76
C ASP A 52 20.96 10.94 -5.11
N TRP A 53 19.67 11.29 -5.16
CA TRP A 53 18.91 11.33 -6.42
C TRP A 53 19.41 12.49 -7.30
N PRO A 54 19.66 12.29 -8.60
CA PRO A 54 20.20 13.35 -9.44
C PRO A 54 19.28 14.58 -9.48
N SER A 55 19.89 15.75 -9.38
CA SER A 55 19.21 17.03 -9.48
C SER A 55 18.67 17.30 -10.89
N HIS A 56 17.76 18.27 -11.03
CA HIS A 56 17.26 18.69 -12.34
C HIS A 56 18.37 19.13 -13.31
N ALA A 57 19.43 19.78 -12.83
CA ALA A 57 20.56 20.19 -13.65
C ALA A 57 21.36 18.99 -14.19
N GLU A 58 21.51 17.93 -13.38
CA GLU A 58 22.19 16.72 -13.79
C GLU A 58 21.39 15.91 -14.79
N TRP A 59 20.05 15.85 -14.62
CA TRP A 59 19.15 15.30 -15.63
C TRP A 59 19.16 16.10 -16.93
N ALA A 60 19.20 17.43 -16.86
CA ALA A 60 19.30 18.29 -18.04
C ALA A 60 20.61 18.04 -18.80
N ARG A 61 21.74 17.95 -18.08
CA ARG A 61 23.04 17.58 -18.66
C ARG A 61 23.00 16.20 -19.33
N LEU A 62 22.37 15.21 -18.69
CA LEU A 62 22.18 13.90 -19.34
C LEU A 62 21.36 14.05 -20.63
N ASN A 63 20.26 14.80 -20.58
CA ASN A 63 19.42 15.04 -21.76
C ASN A 63 20.20 15.66 -22.93
N GLU A 64 21.11 16.59 -22.66
CA GLU A 64 22.02 17.15 -23.67
C GLU A 64 22.92 16.07 -24.29
N THR A 65 23.55 15.22 -23.46
CA THR A 65 24.45 14.16 -23.94
C THR A 65 23.74 13.10 -24.79
N VAL A 66 22.44 12.88 -24.56
CA VAL A 66 21.63 11.94 -25.36
C VAL A 66 20.88 12.64 -26.51
N GLY A 67 21.23 13.90 -26.82
CA GLY A 67 20.67 14.64 -27.94
C GLY A 67 19.18 14.95 -27.79
N GLY A 68 18.73 15.28 -26.59
CA GLY A 68 17.33 15.63 -26.29
C GLY A 68 16.38 14.44 -26.18
N ARG A 69 16.90 13.21 -26.04
CA ARG A 69 16.11 11.97 -26.02
C ARG A 69 15.76 11.45 -24.63
N LEU A 70 16.08 12.18 -23.57
CA LEU A 70 15.67 11.80 -22.21
C LEU A 70 14.19 12.17 -22.02
N ILE A 71 13.34 11.18 -21.73
CA ILE A 71 11.91 11.36 -21.53
C ILE A 71 11.59 11.11 -20.06
N ALA A 72 11.06 12.13 -19.37
CA ALA A 72 10.42 11.93 -18.08
C ALA A 72 9.14 11.11 -18.30
N THR A 73 9.11 9.90 -17.76
CA THR A 73 8.02 8.96 -18.03
C THR A 73 6.71 9.49 -17.45
N VAL A 74 5.72 9.68 -18.32
CA VAL A 74 4.33 9.88 -17.93
C VAL A 74 3.63 8.51 -17.97
N PRO A 75 3.00 8.04 -16.88
CA PRO A 75 2.29 6.78 -16.90
C PRO A 75 1.25 6.74 -18.01
N LEU A 76 1.16 5.62 -18.74
CA LEU A 76 0.22 5.47 -19.86
C LEU A 76 -1.24 5.73 -19.44
N ALA A 77 -1.60 5.37 -18.20
CA ALA A 77 -2.92 5.57 -17.62
C ALA A 77 -3.15 6.96 -16.99
N SER A 78 -2.19 7.89 -17.06
CA SER A 78 -2.34 9.24 -16.50
C SER A 78 -3.53 10.00 -17.10
N ALA A 79 -3.81 9.81 -18.38
CA ALA A 79 -4.97 10.40 -19.05
C ALA A 79 -6.30 10.01 -18.40
N CYS A 80 -6.40 8.79 -17.82
CA CYS A 80 -7.60 8.33 -17.12
C CYS A 80 -7.77 8.97 -15.73
N HIS A 81 -6.76 9.68 -15.24
CA HIS A 81 -6.75 10.34 -13.93
C HIS A 81 -6.50 11.85 -14.06
N ASP A 82 -6.57 12.38 -15.28
CA ASP A 82 -6.48 13.81 -15.51
C ASP A 82 -7.70 14.48 -14.84
N PRO A 83 -7.51 15.53 -14.02
CA PRO A 83 -8.63 16.21 -13.36
C PRO A 83 -9.60 16.88 -14.34
N THR A 84 -9.19 17.05 -15.60
CA THR A 84 -10.00 17.57 -16.70
C THR A 84 -10.46 16.46 -17.66
N TYR A 85 -10.35 15.19 -17.26
CA TYR A 85 -10.81 14.08 -18.08
C TYR A 85 -12.31 14.21 -18.38
N ASP A 86 -12.58 14.34 -19.68
CA ASP A 86 -13.90 14.26 -20.29
C ASP A 86 -13.91 13.04 -21.22
N GLU A 87 -14.81 12.09 -20.96
CA GLU A 87 -14.88 10.85 -21.75
C GLU A 87 -15.24 11.12 -23.21
N GLU A 88 -16.21 12.01 -23.49
CA GLU A 88 -16.65 12.31 -24.85
C GLU A 88 -15.52 12.92 -25.68
N VAL A 89 -14.67 13.74 -25.05
CA VAL A 89 -13.53 14.39 -25.71
C VAL A 89 -12.34 13.43 -25.84
N ASN A 90 -12.01 12.66 -24.80
CA ASN A 90 -10.77 11.91 -24.74
C ASN A 90 -10.87 10.50 -25.34
N TYR A 91 -12.01 9.83 -25.15
CA TYR A 91 -12.18 8.43 -25.53
C TYR A 91 -11.92 8.18 -27.04
N PRO A 92 -12.39 9.01 -27.99
CA PRO A 92 -12.10 8.80 -29.41
C PRO A 92 -10.59 8.78 -29.73
N ARG A 93 -9.82 9.70 -29.12
CA ARG A 93 -8.36 9.75 -29.30
C ARG A 93 -7.69 8.52 -28.70
N LEU A 94 -8.07 8.13 -27.49
CA LEU A 94 -7.52 6.94 -26.84
C LEU A 94 -7.86 5.67 -27.63
N ARG A 95 -9.06 5.58 -28.19
CA ARG A 95 -9.50 4.45 -29.02
C ARG A 95 -8.67 4.34 -30.31
N ALA A 96 -8.34 5.47 -30.94
CA ALA A 96 -7.45 5.52 -32.11
C ALA A 96 -6.02 5.08 -31.75
N LEU A 97 -5.48 5.51 -30.60
CA LEU A 97 -4.18 5.06 -30.12
C LEU A 97 -4.18 3.54 -29.84
N LYS A 98 -5.21 3.01 -29.16
CA LYS A 98 -5.38 1.56 -28.94
C LYS A 98 -5.38 0.80 -30.26
N ALA A 99 -6.11 1.28 -31.27
CA ALA A 99 -6.15 0.66 -32.59
C ALA A 99 -4.79 0.68 -33.31
N LYS A 100 -4.02 1.77 -33.17
CA LYS A 100 -2.68 1.91 -33.77
C LYS A 100 -1.64 0.99 -33.12
N TYR A 101 -1.62 0.94 -31.78
CA TYR A 101 -0.55 0.26 -31.03
C TYR A 101 -0.91 -1.17 -30.61
N ASP A 102 -2.20 -1.49 -30.49
CA ASP A 102 -2.70 -2.82 -30.16
C ASP A 102 -3.86 -3.23 -31.11
N PRO A 103 -3.59 -3.36 -32.43
CA PRO A 103 -4.62 -3.63 -33.43
C PRO A 103 -5.26 -5.02 -33.26
N LYS A 104 -4.57 -5.95 -32.60
CA LYS A 104 -5.08 -7.30 -32.35
C LYS A 104 -5.90 -7.38 -31.05
N GLY A 105 -5.75 -6.39 -30.18
CA GLY A 105 -6.39 -6.37 -28.86
C GLY A 105 -5.75 -7.37 -27.90
N LEU A 106 -4.43 -7.51 -27.93
CA LEU A 106 -3.66 -8.37 -27.03
C LEU A 106 -3.85 -7.96 -25.57
N PHE A 107 -4.00 -6.66 -25.31
CA PHE A 107 -4.20 -6.12 -23.97
C PHE A 107 -5.68 -5.85 -23.71
N TYR A 108 -6.23 -6.49 -22.67
CA TYR A 108 -7.61 -6.31 -22.20
C TYR A 108 -7.64 -6.04 -20.70
N ALA A 109 -8.55 -5.16 -20.29
CA ALA A 109 -9.07 -5.05 -18.93
C ALA A 109 -10.52 -4.55 -19.01
N ARG A 110 -11.38 -4.95 -18.05
CA ARG A 110 -12.84 -4.70 -18.09
C ARG A 110 -13.22 -3.24 -18.37
N THR A 111 -12.49 -2.28 -17.80
CA THR A 111 -12.77 -0.83 -17.94
C THR A 111 -11.73 -0.10 -18.77
N ALA A 112 -10.90 -0.81 -19.53
CA ALA A 112 -9.91 -0.19 -20.40
C ALA A 112 -10.51 0.21 -21.74
N VAL A 113 -9.91 1.21 -22.38
CA VAL A 113 -10.25 1.64 -23.74
C VAL A 113 -10.22 0.46 -24.70
N GLY A 114 -11.32 0.23 -25.44
CA GLY A 114 -11.45 -0.91 -26.34
C GLY A 114 -12.01 -2.19 -25.71
N SER A 115 -12.40 -2.19 -24.43
CA SER A 115 -13.00 -3.36 -23.77
C SER A 115 -14.37 -3.71 -24.32
N GLU A 116 -15.09 -2.74 -24.90
CA GLU A 116 -16.39 -2.91 -25.54
C GLU A 116 -16.37 -3.85 -26.75
N ALA A 117 -15.18 -4.14 -27.31
CA ALA A 117 -15.01 -5.09 -28.41
C ALA A 117 -14.99 -6.56 -27.96
N TRP A 118 -15.17 -6.82 -26.66
CA TRP A 118 -15.07 -8.15 -26.07
C TRP A 118 -16.24 -8.43 -25.12
N ALA A 119 -16.65 -9.69 -25.05
CA ALA A 119 -17.57 -10.21 -24.06
C ALA A 119 -17.00 -11.46 -23.39
N GLU A 120 -17.37 -11.66 -22.12
CA GLU A 120 -17.07 -12.90 -21.40
C GLU A 120 -18.16 -13.94 -21.69
N ASP A 121 -17.77 -15.15 -22.07
CA ASP A 121 -18.70 -16.27 -22.24
C ASP A 121 -19.03 -16.95 -20.90
N SER A 122 -19.88 -17.97 -20.93
CA SER A 122 -20.28 -18.74 -19.73
C SER A 122 -19.13 -19.47 -19.03
N GLU A 123 -18.00 -19.65 -19.72
CA GLU A 123 -16.78 -20.27 -19.21
C GLU A 123 -15.73 -19.23 -18.78
N GLN A 124 -16.12 -17.94 -18.70
CA GLN A 124 -15.23 -16.82 -18.36
C GLN A 124 -14.09 -16.59 -19.36
N ARG A 125 -14.27 -17.01 -20.62
CA ARG A 125 -13.32 -16.71 -21.70
C ARG A 125 -13.69 -15.40 -22.37
N LEU A 126 -12.67 -14.67 -22.83
CA LEU A 126 -12.82 -13.44 -23.60
C LEU A 126 -13.00 -13.73 -25.09
N CYS A 127 -14.15 -13.34 -25.62
CA CYS A 127 -14.53 -13.50 -27.02
C CYS A 127 -14.72 -12.13 -27.66
N LYS A 128 -14.25 -11.94 -28.91
CA LYS A 128 -14.59 -10.74 -29.68
C LYS A 128 -16.07 -10.76 -30.03
N ILE A 129 -16.72 -9.60 -29.98
CA ILE A 129 -18.11 -9.40 -30.42
C ILE A 129 -18.20 -8.65 -31.74
#